data_AF-A0A3B1C2Q3-F1
#
_entry.id   AF-A0A3B1C2Q3-F1
#
_cell.length_a   1.000
_cell.length_b   1.000
_cell.length_c   1.000
_cell.angle_alpha   90.00
_cell.angle_beta   90.00
_cell.angle_gamma   90.00
#
_symmetry.space_group_name_H-M   'P 1'
#
loop_
_entity.id
_entity.type
_entity.pdbx_description
1 polymer ?
#
loop_
_entity_poly.entity_id
_entity_poly.type
_entity_poly.pdbx_seq_one_letter_code
_entity_poly.pdbx_strand_id
1 'polypeptide(L)'
;MTKMYCYPKRIFLFFIIFFSSLLYSPAFATPDHAEETRQGCIICHETEEGEALSDRGLSYLFSGYTWPPPENAKAFLNIKNPLRSIIGFFHILFAITWFGTIIYVHIILKPAYASSGLPKSEVRLGVISMAVLGITGTLLMLSRINGLDVLFDTRWGILLLTKIAFYLFLVSSAIFVLTYIKPRLLIKEKTMGKPANGVYNAQNLEAFDGKDGNPAYIAYKGQVHDLSGLARWKGGVHFKHLAGKDLTEELKRAPHGAEKLENLKVIGSYDPLIATQKTFAQKLFYFLAYLNLAVVFVTLFVIAMWRWGI
;
A
#
# COMPACT_ATOMS: atom_id res chain seq x y z
N MET A 1 27.61 -34.12 -11.32
CA MET A 1 27.65 -33.39 -10.03
C MET A 1 26.35 -32.63 -9.86
N THR A 2 25.37 -33.21 -9.16
CA THR A 2 24.07 -32.59 -8.86
C THR A 2 23.91 -32.63 -7.35
N LYS A 3 24.07 -31.48 -6.68
CA LYS A 3 23.85 -31.35 -5.24
C LYS A 3 22.34 -31.33 -4.98
N MET A 4 21.84 -32.42 -4.39
CA MET A 4 20.48 -32.51 -3.88
C MET A 4 20.41 -31.73 -2.57
N TYR A 5 19.76 -30.57 -2.57
CA TYR A 5 19.53 -29.78 -1.35
C TYR A 5 18.55 -30.52 -0.45
N CYS A 6 19.04 -31.05 0.66
CA CYS A 6 18.21 -31.61 1.73
C CYS A 6 17.56 -30.45 2.48
N TYR A 7 16.30 -30.14 2.16
CA TYR A 7 15.51 -29.18 2.93
C TYR A 7 15.27 -29.74 4.35
N PRO A 8 15.40 -28.94 5.43
CA PRO A 8 15.27 -29.47 6.77
C PRO A 8 13.80 -29.74 7.07
N LYS A 9 13.37 -31.01 6.98
CA LYS A 9 12.03 -31.46 7.36
C LYS A 9 11.62 -31.00 8.77
N ARG A 10 12.59 -30.72 9.65
CA ARG A 10 12.37 -30.19 11.01
C ARG A 10 11.80 -28.77 11.03
N ILE A 11 12.18 -27.88 10.10
CA ILE A 11 11.63 -26.52 10.04
C ILE A 11 10.17 -26.57 9.60
N PHE A 12 9.87 -27.38 8.57
CA PHE A 12 8.50 -27.53 8.07
C PHE A 12 7.56 -28.17 9.12
N LEU A 13 8.03 -29.17 9.86
CA LEU A 13 7.29 -29.79 10.95
C LEU A 13 7.04 -28.83 12.12
N PHE A 14 8.02 -27.97 12.45
CA PHE A 14 7.88 -26.95 13.48
C PHE A 14 6.83 -25.89 13.09
N PHE A 15 6.83 -25.46 11.82
CA PHE A 15 5.80 -24.56 11.31
C PHE A 15 4.40 -25.17 11.35
N ILE A 16 4.26 -26.46 11.00
CA ILE A 16 2.97 -27.17 11.07
C ILE A 16 2.48 -27.26 12.53
N ILE A 17 3.35 -27.66 13.47
CA ILE A 17 2.99 -27.78 14.89
C ILE A 17 2.65 -26.41 15.50
N PHE A 18 3.42 -25.37 15.18
CA PHE A 18 3.15 -24.00 15.63
C PHE A 18 1.81 -23.47 15.07
N PHE A 19 1.53 -23.67 13.78
CA PHE A 19 0.26 -23.25 13.18
C PHE A 19 -0.94 -24.07 13.67
N SER A 20 -0.77 -25.37 13.91
CA SER A 20 -1.85 -26.21 14.46
C SER A 20 -2.13 -25.93 15.94
N SER A 21 -1.14 -25.48 16.71
CA SER A 21 -1.36 -24.96 18.07
C SER A 21 -2.12 -23.63 18.10
N LEU A 22 -2.02 -22.81 17.03
CA LEU A 22 -2.81 -21.58 16.87
C LEU A 22 -4.27 -21.84 16.43
N LEU A 23 -4.60 -23.05 15.95
CA LEU A 23 -5.96 -23.45 15.58
C LEU A 23 -6.83 -23.80 16.80
N TYR A 24 -6.23 -24.03 17.97
CA TYR A 24 -6.94 -24.17 19.24
C TYR A 24 -7.01 -22.82 19.94
N SER A 25 -7.88 -21.93 19.46
CA SER A 25 -8.39 -20.83 20.27
C SER A 25 -9.74 -21.27 20.83
N PRO A 26 -9.90 -21.53 22.14
CA PRO A 26 -11.23 -21.58 22.72
C PRO A 26 -11.88 -20.22 22.46
N ALA A 27 -12.91 -20.20 21.62
CA ALA A 27 -13.73 -19.03 21.43
C ALA A 27 -14.55 -18.86 22.71
N PHE A 28 -14.08 -18.02 23.63
CA PHE A 28 -14.87 -17.59 24.77
C PHE A 28 -15.99 -16.70 24.23
N ALA A 29 -17.22 -17.21 24.23
CA ALA A 29 -18.40 -16.37 24.08
C ALA A 29 -18.43 -15.42 25.29
N THR A 30 -18.54 -14.11 25.04
CA THR A 30 -18.70 -13.13 26.13
C THR A 30 -20.13 -13.27 26.68
N PRO A 31 -20.32 -13.65 27.96
CA PRO A 31 -21.65 -13.84 28.54
C PRO A 31 -22.43 -12.53 28.69
N ASP A 32 -21.75 -11.39 28.48
CA ASP A 32 -22.25 -10.02 28.64
C ASP A 32 -23.63 -9.81 28.01
N HIS A 33 -23.86 -10.33 26.80
CA HIS A 33 -25.14 -10.15 26.12
C HIS A 33 -26.28 -10.98 26.75
N ALA A 34 -25.99 -12.22 27.16
CA ALA A 34 -26.96 -13.06 27.86
C ALA A 34 -27.27 -12.51 29.25
N GLU A 35 -26.28 -11.89 29.91
CA GLU A 35 -26.43 -11.21 31.20
C GLU A 35 -27.29 -9.93 31.08
N GLU A 36 -27.01 -9.08 30.09
CA GLU A 36 -27.76 -7.84 29.85
C GLU A 36 -29.23 -8.10 29.46
N THR A 37 -29.48 -9.10 28.62
CA THR A 37 -30.83 -9.39 28.08
C THR A 37 -31.61 -10.43 28.88
N ARG A 38 -30.93 -11.17 29.77
CA ARG A 38 -31.45 -12.35 30.50
C ARG A 38 -32.06 -13.41 29.58
N GLN A 39 -31.52 -13.56 28.37
CA GLN A 39 -31.97 -14.54 27.38
C GLN A 39 -30.97 -15.69 27.25
N GLY A 40 -31.47 -16.91 27.03
CA GLY A 40 -30.65 -18.08 26.71
C GLY A 40 -30.22 -18.12 25.24
N CYS A 41 -29.19 -18.91 24.92
CA CYS A 41 -28.63 -19.02 23.56
C CYS A 41 -29.66 -19.41 22.50
N ILE A 42 -30.64 -20.26 22.85
CA ILE A 42 -31.69 -20.77 21.96
C ILE A 42 -32.63 -19.68 21.40
N ILE A 43 -32.57 -18.47 21.96
CA ILE A 43 -33.33 -17.33 21.44
C ILE A 43 -32.74 -16.83 20.11
N CYS A 44 -31.42 -16.90 19.95
CA CYS A 44 -30.71 -16.46 18.75
C CYS A 44 -30.18 -17.63 17.90
N HIS A 45 -30.08 -18.83 18.47
CA HIS A 45 -29.57 -20.02 17.80
C HIS A 45 -30.65 -21.11 17.69
N GLU A 46 -30.51 -21.99 16.72
CA GLU A 46 -31.39 -23.16 16.55
C GLU A 46 -31.26 -24.17 17.70
N THR A 47 -30.12 -24.20 18.39
CA THR A 47 -29.81 -25.11 19.50
C THR A 47 -29.22 -24.36 20.70
N GLU A 48 -29.29 -24.96 21.90
CA GLU A 48 -28.66 -24.41 23.12
C GLU A 48 -27.13 -24.38 23.03
N GLU A 49 -26.56 -25.22 22.17
CA GLU A 49 -25.11 -25.36 21.93
C GLU A 49 -24.54 -24.26 21.02
N GLY A 50 -25.39 -23.42 20.41
CA GLY A 50 -24.96 -22.24 19.67
C GLY A 50 -24.63 -22.47 18.20
N GLU A 51 -25.44 -23.27 17.49
CA GLU A 51 -25.24 -23.59 16.07
C GLU A 51 -25.75 -22.49 15.12
N ALA A 52 -26.50 -22.84 14.05
CA ALA A 52 -27.01 -21.87 13.09
C ALA A 52 -27.92 -20.84 13.76
N LEU A 53 -27.95 -19.62 13.22
CA LEU A 53 -28.80 -18.55 13.74
C LEU A 53 -30.26 -18.81 13.36
N SER A 54 -31.15 -18.69 14.34
CA SER A 54 -32.60 -18.65 14.11
C SER A 54 -33.00 -17.38 13.33
N ASP A 55 -34.22 -17.31 12.81
CA ASP A 55 -34.74 -16.08 12.15
C ASP A 55 -34.67 -14.86 13.08
N ARG A 56 -34.84 -15.06 14.38
CA ARG A 56 -34.71 -14.02 15.40
C ARG A 56 -33.25 -13.62 15.60
N GLY A 57 -32.32 -14.59 15.62
CA GLY A 57 -30.88 -14.33 15.64
C GLY A 57 -30.38 -13.59 14.40
N LEU A 58 -30.89 -13.93 13.22
CA LEU A 58 -30.63 -13.21 11.97
C LEU A 58 -31.18 -11.78 12.02
N SER A 59 -32.38 -11.58 12.57
CA SER A 59 -32.96 -10.25 12.73
C SER A 59 -32.17 -9.38 13.70
N TYR A 60 -31.66 -9.96 14.79
CA TYR A 60 -30.72 -9.30 15.70
C TYR A 60 -29.40 -8.92 15.01
N LEU A 61 -28.88 -9.82 14.17
CA LEU A 61 -27.67 -9.60 13.39
C LEU A 61 -27.80 -8.44 12.39
N PHE A 62 -28.92 -8.39 11.66
CA PHE A 62 -29.16 -7.41 10.60
C PHE A 62 -29.54 -6.02 11.12
N SER A 63 -30.13 -5.94 12.30
CA SER A 63 -30.45 -4.70 13.02
C SER A 63 -29.26 -4.08 13.76
N GLY A 64 -28.05 -4.59 13.52
CA GLY A 64 -26.82 -4.09 14.14
C GLY A 64 -26.73 -4.38 15.63
N TYR A 65 -27.21 -5.55 16.05
CA TYR A 65 -27.16 -6.03 17.43
C TYR A 65 -28.03 -5.21 18.39
N THR A 66 -29.22 -4.80 17.94
CA THR A 66 -30.20 -4.08 18.77
C THR A 66 -31.27 -5.03 19.32
N TRP A 67 -31.58 -4.89 20.62
CA TRP A 67 -32.59 -5.70 21.32
C TRP A 67 -33.77 -4.84 21.79
N PRO A 68 -35.04 -5.27 21.61
CA PRO A 68 -35.47 -6.49 20.92
C PRO A 68 -35.32 -6.39 19.39
N PRO A 69 -34.99 -7.50 18.70
CA PRO A 69 -34.82 -7.47 17.25
C PRO A 69 -36.15 -7.25 16.53
N PRO A 70 -36.17 -6.48 15.44
CA PRO A 70 -37.36 -6.27 14.62
C PRO A 70 -37.84 -7.58 13.97
N GLU A 71 -39.15 -7.70 13.75
CA GLU A 71 -39.72 -8.88 13.09
C GLU A 71 -39.27 -8.97 11.63
N ASN A 72 -38.83 -10.15 11.20
CA ASN A 72 -38.52 -10.48 9.81
C ASN A 72 -37.47 -9.59 9.13
N ALA A 73 -36.50 -9.05 9.88
CA ALA A 73 -35.43 -8.25 9.29
C ALA A 73 -34.60 -9.07 8.30
N LYS A 74 -34.33 -8.48 7.13
CA LYS A 74 -33.52 -9.05 6.07
C LYS A 74 -32.52 -8.02 5.58
N ALA A 75 -31.31 -8.46 5.24
CA ALA A 75 -30.33 -7.58 4.62
C ALA A 75 -30.79 -7.08 3.24
N PHE A 76 -30.25 -5.94 2.79
CA PHE A 76 -30.54 -5.39 1.45
C PHE A 76 -30.19 -6.36 0.32
N LEU A 77 -29.07 -7.09 0.45
CA LEU A 77 -28.63 -8.10 -0.52
C LEU A 77 -28.57 -9.48 0.12
N ASN A 78 -29.35 -10.42 -0.40
CA ASN A 78 -29.25 -11.82 0.00
C ASN A 78 -28.15 -12.56 -0.79
N ILE A 79 -26.97 -12.67 -0.19
CA ILE A 79 -25.82 -13.39 -0.77
C ILE A 79 -25.65 -14.72 -0.04
N LYS A 80 -25.73 -15.83 -0.77
CA LYS A 80 -25.51 -17.17 -0.21
C LYS A 80 -24.13 -17.28 0.45
N ASN A 81 -24.05 -17.98 1.58
CA ASN A 81 -22.83 -18.18 2.38
C ASN A 81 -21.56 -18.51 1.58
N PRO A 82 -21.53 -19.47 0.62
CA PRO A 82 -20.31 -19.76 -0.13
C PRO A 82 -19.82 -18.56 -0.95
N LEU A 83 -20.74 -17.84 -1.60
CA LEU A 83 -20.40 -16.65 -2.38
C LEU A 83 -19.96 -15.50 -1.48
N ARG A 84 -20.62 -15.29 -0.34
CA ARG A 84 -20.23 -14.29 0.65
C ARG A 84 -18.82 -14.54 1.19
N SER A 85 -18.46 -15.80 1.44
CA SER A 85 -17.11 -16.18 1.86
C SER A 85 -16.05 -15.92 0.78
N ILE A 86 -16.36 -16.19 -0.50
CA ILE A 86 -15.47 -15.86 -1.63
C ILE A 86 -15.24 -14.35 -1.73
N ILE A 87 -16.31 -13.54 -1.64
CA ILE A 87 -16.22 -12.07 -1.64
C ILE A 87 -15.37 -11.60 -0.45
N GLY A 88 -15.60 -12.16 0.74
CA GLY A 88 -14.82 -11.89 1.95
C GLY A 88 -13.33 -12.20 1.79
N PHE A 89 -13.00 -13.36 1.20
CA PHE A 89 -11.62 -13.75 0.91
C PHE A 89 -10.91 -12.72 0.02
N PHE A 90 -11.55 -12.33 -1.10
CA PHE A 90 -10.97 -11.33 -1.99
C PHE A 90 -10.87 -9.95 -1.32
N HIS A 91 -11.85 -9.55 -0.51
CA HIS A 91 -11.78 -8.30 0.25
C HIS A 91 -10.54 -8.26 1.14
N ILE A 92 -10.29 -9.33 1.90
CA ILE A 92 -9.13 -9.42 2.81
C ILE A 92 -7.82 -9.47 2.02
N LEU A 93 -7.75 -10.30 0.97
CA LEU A 93 -6.55 -10.42 0.13
C LEU A 93 -6.12 -9.08 -0.46
N PHE A 94 -7.07 -8.33 -1.03
CA PHE A 94 -6.79 -7.03 -1.62
C PHE A 94 -6.58 -5.93 -0.56
N ALA A 95 -7.15 -6.06 0.64
CA ALA A 95 -6.86 -5.16 1.76
C ALA A 95 -5.39 -5.29 2.19
N ILE A 96 -4.91 -6.53 2.38
CA ILE A 96 -3.52 -6.80 2.71
C ILE A 96 -2.60 -6.30 1.61
N THR A 97 -2.93 -6.56 0.35
CA THR A 97 -2.14 -6.11 -0.80
C THR A 97 -2.05 -4.59 -0.87
N TRP A 98 -3.18 -3.89 -0.67
CA TRP A 98 -3.24 -2.44 -0.76
C TRP A 98 -2.53 -1.75 0.40
N PHE A 99 -2.83 -2.12 1.65
CA PHE A 99 -2.14 -1.59 2.82
C PHE A 99 -0.66 -1.95 2.81
N GLY A 100 -0.31 -3.18 2.42
CA GLY A 100 1.06 -3.63 2.25
C GLY A 100 1.82 -2.76 1.24
N THR A 101 1.19 -2.43 0.11
CA THR A 101 1.81 -1.55 -0.90
C THR A 101 1.99 -0.14 -0.36
N ILE A 102 1.00 0.43 0.34
CA ILE A 102 1.13 1.76 0.96
C ILE A 102 2.31 1.75 1.96
N ILE A 103 2.35 0.79 2.88
CA ILE A 103 3.41 0.69 3.89
C ILE A 103 4.78 0.49 3.22
N TYR A 104 4.88 -0.43 2.26
CA TYR A 104 6.12 -0.74 1.55
C TYR A 104 6.68 0.48 0.82
N VAL A 105 5.86 1.15 0.01
CA VAL A 105 6.29 2.32 -0.76
C VAL A 105 6.71 3.47 0.16
N HIS A 106 5.98 3.71 1.25
CA HIS A 106 6.21 4.90 2.08
C HIS A 106 7.30 4.72 3.14
N ILE A 107 7.50 3.50 3.66
CA ILE A 107 8.54 3.20 4.66
C ILE A 107 9.83 2.72 4.00
N ILE A 108 9.73 1.74 3.08
CA ILE A 108 10.92 1.09 2.51
C ILE A 108 11.48 1.91 1.34
N LEU A 109 10.65 2.21 0.34
CA LEU A 109 11.10 2.96 -0.84
C LEU A 109 11.18 4.48 -0.58
N LYS A 110 10.44 4.95 0.42
CA LYS A 110 10.24 6.36 0.80
C LYS A 110 9.50 7.16 -0.30
N PRO A 111 8.81 8.27 0.05
CA PRO A 111 8.13 9.10 -0.93
C PRO A 111 9.05 9.69 -2.02
N ALA A 112 10.35 9.82 -1.74
CA ALA A 112 11.33 10.25 -2.73
C ALA A 112 11.32 9.38 -3.99
N TYR A 113 11.25 8.05 -3.83
CA TYR A 113 11.19 7.10 -4.94
C TYR A 113 9.98 7.34 -5.84
N ALA A 114 8.81 7.60 -5.24
CA ALA A 114 7.58 7.83 -5.97
C ALA A 114 7.48 9.23 -6.61
N SER A 115 8.34 10.17 -6.21
CA SER A 115 8.27 11.56 -6.67
C SER A 115 8.74 11.76 -8.12
N SER A 116 9.55 10.84 -8.65
CA SER A 116 9.93 10.75 -10.07
C SER A 116 8.98 9.88 -10.90
N GLY A 117 7.90 9.38 -10.27
CA GLY A 117 6.92 8.51 -10.88
C GLY A 117 7.16 7.02 -10.58
N LEU A 118 6.05 6.31 -10.34
CA LEU A 118 6.06 4.86 -10.07
C LEU A 118 5.92 4.04 -11.36
N PRO A 119 6.47 2.81 -11.39
CA PRO A 119 6.22 1.85 -12.45
C PRO A 119 4.72 1.65 -12.70
N LYS A 120 4.33 1.46 -13.98
CA LYS A 120 2.91 1.27 -14.36
C LYS A 120 2.27 0.06 -13.66
N SER A 121 3.03 -0.99 -13.37
CA SER A 121 2.57 -2.18 -12.67
C SER A 121 2.17 -1.89 -11.23
N GLU A 122 2.95 -1.09 -10.50
CA GLU A 122 2.66 -0.72 -9.10
C GLU A 122 1.42 0.18 -9.03
N VAL A 123 1.32 1.18 -9.92
CA VAL A 123 0.12 2.03 -10.01
C VAL A 123 -1.11 1.19 -10.34
N ARG A 124 -1.00 0.26 -11.29
CA ARG A 124 -2.09 -0.64 -11.67
C ARG A 124 -2.52 -1.53 -10.50
N LEU A 125 -1.58 -2.09 -9.74
CA LEU A 125 -1.87 -2.90 -8.57
C LEU A 125 -2.66 -2.09 -7.52
N GLY A 126 -2.23 -0.86 -7.25
CA GLY A 126 -2.94 0.03 -6.33
C GLY A 126 -4.38 0.32 -6.79
N VAL A 127 -4.58 0.67 -8.08
CA VAL A 127 -5.91 0.98 -8.63
C VAL A 127 -6.84 -0.22 -8.62
N ILE A 128 -6.36 -1.40 -9.04
CA ILE A 128 -7.16 -2.63 -9.00
C ILE A 128 -7.55 -2.94 -7.55
N SER A 129 -6.63 -2.82 -6.60
CA SER A 129 -6.92 -3.10 -5.20
C SER A 129 -7.97 -2.14 -4.62
N MET A 130 -7.88 -0.85 -4.93
CA MET A 130 -8.89 0.13 -4.52
C MET A 130 -10.28 -0.22 -5.08
N ALA A 131 -10.37 -0.55 -6.37
CA ALA A 131 -11.64 -0.91 -7.01
C ALA A 131 -12.25 -2.19 -6.40
N VAL A 132 -11.45 -3.25 -6.25
CA VAL A 132 -11.92 -4.52 -5.66
C VAL A 132 -12.39 -4.31 -4.23
N LEU A 133 -11.66 -3.54 -3.41
CA LEU A 133 -12.07 -3.24 -2.04
C LEU A 133 -13.39 -2.47 -1.96
N GLY A 134 -13.58 -1.48 -2.85
CA GLY A 134 -14.82 -0.71 -2.91
C GLY A 134 -16.02 -1.58 -3.27
N ILE A 135 -15.88 -2.40 -4.31
CA ILE A 135 -16.94 -3.30 -4.78
C ILE A 135 -17.26 -4.36 -3.72
N THR A 136 -16.24 -5.12 -3.29
CA THR A 136 -16.42 -6.21 -2.31
C THR A 136 -16.89 -5.68 -0.96
N GLY A 137 -16.37 -4.53 -0.49
CA GLY A 137 -16.80 -3.90 0.75
C GLY A 137 -18.26 -3.47 0.71
N THR A 138 -18.71 -2.89 -0.41
CA THR A 138 -20.11 -2.51 -0.61
C THR A 138 -21.02 -3.75 -0.60
N LEU A 139 -20.65 -4.81 -1.32
CA LEU A 139 -21.42 -6.07 -1.33
C LEU A 139 -21.51 -6.71 0.06
N LEU A 140 -20.41 -6.71 0.83
CA LEU A 140 -20.39 -7.24 2.20
C LEU A 140 -21.21 -6.39 3.17
N MET A 141 -21.19 -5.05 3.03
CA MET A 141 -22.03 -4.15 3.83
C MET A 141 -23.52 -4.37 3.53
N LEU A 142 -23.90 -4.37 2.25
CA LEU A 142 -25.30 -4.52 1.84
C LEU A 142 -25.86 -5.92 2.14
N SER A 143 -25.00 -6.93 2.22
CA SER A 143 -25.40 -8.28 2.70
C SER A 143 -25.43 -8.41 4.22
N ARG A 144 -25.20 -7.31 4.95
CA ARG A 144 -25.14 -7.30 6.41
C ARG A 144 -26.15 -6.37 7.07
N ILE A 145 -26.55 -5.26 6.45
CA ILE A 145 -27.48 -4.28 7.03
C ILE A 145 -28.86 -4.38 6.38
N ASN A 146 -29.91 -4.12 7.16
CA ASN A 146 -31.30 -4.01 6.69
C ASN A 146 -31.76 -2.55 6.49
N GLY A 147 -30.98 -1.58 6.97
CA GLY A 147 -31.32 -0.16 6.98
C GLY A 147 -30.07 0.74 7.06
N LEU A 148 -30.22 2.02 6.72
CA LEU A 148 -29.14 3.01 6.83
C LEU A 148 -29.00 3.54 8.27
N ASP A 149 -30.10 3.56 9.02
CA ASP A 149 -30.15 3.83 10.46
C ASP A 149 -29.16 2.96 11.24
N VAL A 150 -29.04 1.67 10.88
CA VAL A 150 -28.06 0.75 11.47
C VAL A 150 -26.63 1.27 11.37
N LEU A 151 -26.28 2.01 10.31
CA LEU A 151 -24.94 2.60 10.18
C LEU A 151 -24.73 3.74 11.17
N PHE A 152 -25.73 4.59 11.40
CA PHE A 152 -25.57 5.81 12.20
C PHE A 152 -25.87 5.60 13.69
N ASP A 153 -26.78 4.68 14.01
CA ASP A 153 -27.34 4.54 15.35
C ASP A 153 -26.69 3.41 16.15
N THR A 154 -25.89 2.54 15.52
CA THR A 154 -25.21 1.42 16.20
C THR A 154 -23.71 1.63 16.30
N ARG A 155 -23.09 1.16 17.40
CA ARG A 155 -21.62 1.20 17.57
C ARG A 155 -20.90 0.50 16.41
N TRP A 156 -21.42 -0.66 16.01
CA TRP A 156 -20.93 -1.42 14.86
C TRP A 156 -20.96 -0.61 13.56
N GLY A 157 -22.08 0.08 13.32
CA GLY A 157 -22.30 0.93 12.16
C GLY A 157 -21.34 2.13 12.12
N ILE A 158 -21.13 2.79 13.26
CA ILE A 158 -20.23 3.95 13.38
C ILE A 158 -18.78 3.55 13.10
N LEU A 159 -18.32 2.41 13.60
CA LEU A 159 -16.98 1.89 13.29
C LEU A 159 -16.84 1.55 11.79
N LEU A 160 -17.88 0.98 11.18
CA LEU A 160 -17.89 0.70 9.75
C LEU A 160 -17.87 2.00 8.91
N LEU A 161 -18.67 3.01 9.28
CA LEU A 161 -18.67 4.35 8.66
C LEU A 161 -17.29 5.00 8.77
N THR A 162 -16.66 4.92 9.94
CA THR A 162 -15.30 5.44 10.16
C THR A 162 -14.30 4.78 9.21
N LYS A 163 -14.36 3.45 9.06
CA LYS A 163 -13.54 2.71 8.09
C LYS A 163 -13.83 3.12 6.65
N ILE A 164 -15.09 3.28 6.28
CA ILE A 164 -15.50 3.72 4.94
C ILE A 164 -14.97 5.14 4.67
N ALA A 165 -15.07 6.05 5.63
CA ALA A 165 -14.56 7.41 5.52
C ALA A 165 -13.04 7.45 5.30
N PHE A 166 -12.27 6.66 6.06
CA PHE A 166 -10.81 6.54 5.83
C PHE A 166 -10.49 5.92 4.46
N TYR A 167 -11.21 4.90 4.04
CA TYR A 167 -11.04 4.32 2.71
C TYR A 167 -11.32 5.35 1.59
N LEU A 168 -12.42 6.09 1.68
CA LEU A 168 -12.78 7.14 0.71
C LEU A 168 -11.74 8.26 0.69
N PHE A 169 -11.27 8.70 1.87
CA PHE A 169 -10.18 9.67 1.95
C PHE A 169 -8.92 9.19 1.21
N LEU A 170 -8.48 7.95 1.45
CA LEU A 170 -7.32 7.37 0.80
C LEU A 170 -7.50 7.27 -0.72
N VAL A 171 -8.68 6.84 -1.19
CA VAL A 171 -9.01 6.76 -2.63
C VAL A 171 -9.03 8.14 -3.27
N SER A 172 -9.70 9.11 -2.67
CA SER A 172 -9.74 10.50 -3.15
C SER A 172 -8.34 11.13 -3.18
N SER A 173 -7.54 10.91 -2.14
CA SER A 173 -6.14 11.34 -2.07
C SER A 173 -5.31 10.72 -3.21
N ALA A 174 -5.47 9.42 -3.48
CA ALA A 174 -4.79 8.74 -4.58
C ALA A 174 -5.21 9.28 -5.95
N ILE A 175 -6.51 9.50 -6.18
CA ILE A 175 -7.03 10.09 -7.42
C ILE A 175 -6.46 11.50 -7.61
N PHE A 176 -6.47 12.33 -6.56
CA PHE A 176 -5.91 13.67 -6.60
C PHE A 176 -4.41 13.66 -6.92
N VAL A 177 -3.64 12.76 -6.30
CA VAL A 177 -2.21 12.60 -6.59
C VAL A 177 -1.99 12.19 -8.05
N LEU A 178 -2.75 11.22 -8.56
CA LEU A 178 -2.57 10.70 -9.92
C LEU A 178 -3.00 11.69 -11.01
N THR A 179 -4.05 12.48 -10.77
CA THR A 179 -4.62 13.40 -11.76
C THR A 179 -4.00 14.80 -11.71
N TYR A 180 -3.68 15.31 -10.52
CA TYR A 180 -3.26 16.71 -10.34
C TYR A 180 -1.78 16.85 -9.95
N ILE A 181 -1.31 16.06 -8.98
CA ILE A 181 0.06 16.20 -8.45
C ILE A 181 1.08 15.58 -9.39
N LYS A 182 0.83 14.36 -9.89
CA LYS A 182 1.76 13.61 -10.74
C LYS A 182 2.19 14.41 -11.99
N PRO A 183 1.30 15.02 -12.78
CA PRO A 183 1.73 15.84 -13.92
C PRO A 183 2.66 16.98 -13.50
N ARG A 184 2.39 17.62 -12.35
CA ARG A 184 3.17 18.75 -11.84
C ARG A 184 4.54 18.34 -11.28
N LEU A 185 4.68 17.11 -10.79
CA LEU A 185 5.97 16.55 -10.40
C LEU A 185 6.86 16.33 -11.63
N LEU A 186 6.31 15.71 -12.68
CA LEU A 186 7.04 15.37 -13.90
C LEU A 186 7.39 16.57 -14.79
N ILE A 187 6.52 17.59 -14.84
CA ILE A 187 6.80 18.83 -15.60
C ILE A 187 8.07 19.50 -15.07
N LYS A 188 8.23 19.62 -13.73
CA LYS A 188 9.42 20.27 -13.19
C LYS A 188 10.69 19.49 -13.49
N GLU A 189 10.66 18.17 -13.36
CA GLU A 189 11.80 17.29 -13.68
C GLU A 189 12.26 17.52 -15.12
N LYS A 190 11.32 17.57 -16.08
CA LYS A 190 11.63 17.90 -17.48
C LYS A 190 12.18 19.33 -17.66
N THR A 191 11.72 20.31 -16.87
CA THR A 191 12.23 21.69 -16.92
C THR A 191 13.55 21.91 -16.18
N MET A 192 13.95 21.02 -15.25
CA MET A 192 15.29 20.97 -14.65
C MET A 192 16.32 20.35 -15.60
N GLY A 193 16.06 20.38 -16.91
CA GLY A 193 17.06 20.20 -17.95
C GLY A 193 18.29 21.10 -17.71
N LYS A 194 19.27 20.98 -18.60
CA LYS A 194 20.65 21.47 -18.38
C LYS A 194 20.69 22.81 -17.60
N PRO A 195 21.30 22.85 -16.40
CA PRO A 195 21.29 24.04 -15.56
C PRO A 195 21.95 25.21 -16.30
N ALA A 196 21.33 26.40 -16.24
CA ALA A 196 21.77 27.57 -16.99
C ALA A 196 23.19 28.04 -16.61
N ASN A 197 23.59 27.82 -15.35
CA ASN A 197 24.93 28.11 -14.85
C ASN A 197 25.93 26.97 -15.06
N GLY A 198 25.52 25.84 -15.65
CA GLY A 198 26.36 24.67 -15.85
C GLY A 198 26.74 23.91 -14.57
N VAL A 199 26.12 24.23 -13.43
CA VAL A 199 26.37 23.55 -12.14
C VAL A 199 25.26 22.54 -11.86
N TYR A 200 25.64 21.28 -11.79
CA TYR A 200 24.78 20.15 -11.52
C TYR A 200 24.79 19.81 -10.03
N ASN A 201 23.68 19.31 -9.52
CA ASN A 201 23.55 18.72 -8.20
C ASN A 201 22.96 17.30 -8.34
N ALA A 202 22.78 16.58 -7.24
CA ALA A 202 22.26 15.21 -7.30
C ALA A 202 20.91 15.11 -8.04
N GLN A 203 19.99 16.06 -7.80
CA GLN A 203 18.63 15.98 -8.34
C GLN A 203 18.54 16.31 -9.83
N ASN A 204 19.28 17.32 -10.32
CA ASN A 204 19.23 17.64 -11.74
C ASN A 204 20.08 16.68 -12.58
N LEU A 205 21.12 16.06 -11.99
CA LEU A 205 21.92 15.06 -12.66
C LEU A 205 21.11 13.78 -12.93
N GLU A 206 20.20 13.40 -12.04
CA GLU A 206 19.31 12.22 -12.20
C GLU A 206 18.49 12.24 -13.48
N ALA A 207 18.15 13.42 -14.03
CA ALA A 207 17.40 13.54 -15.28
C ALA A 207 18.22 13.14 -16.54
N PHE A 208 19.54 12.98 -16.41
CA PHE A 208 20.46 12.59 -17.48
C PHE A 208 20.84 11.11 -17.31
N ASP A 209 19.82 10.26 -17.26
CA ASP A 209 19.93 8.84 -16.94
C ASP A 209 20.14 7.94 -18.16
N GLY A 210 20.20 8.46 -19.38
CA GLY A 210 20.40 7.66 -20.59
C GLY A 210 19.19 6.83 -21.04
N LYS A 211 18.00 7.00 -20.43
CA LYS A 211 16.78 6.24 -20.74
C LYS A 211 15.76 7.11 -21.47
N ASP A 212 14.84 6.47 -22.19
CA ASP A 212 13.73 7.14 -22.87
C ASP A 212 14.14 8.34 -23.77
N GLY A 213 15.36 8.30 -24.32
CA GLY A 213 15.94 9.35 -25.16
C GLY A 213 16.71 10.44 -24.41
N ASN A 214 16.80 10.38 -23.08
CA ASN A 214 17.63 11.27 -22.28
C ASN A 214 19.12 11.03 -22.54
N PRO A 215 19.99 12.06 -22.48
CA PRO A 215 21.44 11.89 -22.45
C PRO A 215 21.88 11.10 -21.21
N ALA A 216 23.03 10.44 -21.28
CA ALA A 216 23.62 9.69 -20.16
C ALA A 216 24.81 10.45 -19.57
N TYR A 217 24.64 11.11 -18.42
CA TYR A 217 25.71 11.87 -17.75
C TYR A 217 26.11 11.23 -16.43
N ILE A 218 27.37 11.42 -16.02
CA ILE A 218 27.83 11.08 -14.65
C ILE A 218 28.64 12.22 -14.08
N ALA A 219 28.69 12.33 -12.76
CA ALA A 219 29.66 13.16 -12.08
C ALA A 219 30.89 12.34 -11.67
N TYR A 220 32.07 12.91 -11.84
CA TYR A 220 33.34 12.38 -11.35
C TYR A 220 34.22 13.54 -10.86
N LYS A 221 34.61 13.52 -9.58
CA LYS A 221 35.45 14.56 -8.95
C LYS A 221 34.99 16.00 -9.23
N GLY A 222 33.67 16.24 -9.13
CA GLY A 222 33.09 17.57 -9.33
C GLY A 222 32.94 18.00 -10.79
N GLN A 223 33.17 17.12 -11.77
CA GLN A 223 32.93 17.37 -13.19
C GLN A 223 31.84 16.45 -13.74
N VAL A 224 31.00 16.95 -14.65
CA VAL A 224 29.94 16.17 -15.30
C VAL A 224 30.35 15.78 -16.72
N HIS A 225 30.43 14.48 -16.99
CA HIS A 225 30.87 13.91 -18.27
C HIS A 225 29.70 13.33 -19.07
N ASP A 226 29.72 13.55 -20.39
CA ASP A 226 28.75 12.96 -21.33
C ASP A 226 29.18 11.57 -21.81
N LEU A 227 28.36 10.57 -21.49
CA LEU A 227 28.56 9.16 -21.86
C LEU A 227 27.62 8.71 -22.97
N SER A 228 26.76 9.60 -23.50
CA SER A 228 25.66 9.23 -24.40
C SER A 228 26.13 8.51 -25.67
N GLY A 229 27.35 8.80 -26.13
CA GLY A 229 27.96 8.16 -27.30
C GLY A 229 28.63 6.82 -27.04
N LEU A 230 28.72 6.37 -25.79
CA LEU A 230 29.45 5.16 -25.43
C LEU A 230 28.54 3.92 -25.48
N ALA A 231 28.89 2.95 -26.33
CA ALA A 231 28.13 1.70 -26.46
C ALA A 231 27.94 0.94 -25.13
N ARG A 232 28.91 1.05 -24.21
CA ARG A 232 28.88 0.43 -22.88
C ARG A 232 27.91 1.07 -21.89
N TRP A 233 27.37 2.24 -22.22
CA TRP A 233 26.40 3.01 -21.44
C TRP A 233 25.04 3.13 -22.13
N LYS A 234 24.80 2.33 -23.18
CA LYS A 234 23.52 2.30 -23.88
C LYS A 234 22.38 1.98 -22.92
N GLY A 235 21.35 2.81 -22.91
CA GLY A 235 20.21 2.69 -21.98
C GLY A 235 20.54 3.17 -20.56
N GLY A 236 21.65 3.89 -20.36
CA GLY A 236 21.96 4.51 -19.08
C GLY A 236 22.60 3.60 -18.04
N VAL A 237 22.97 2.39 -18.42
CA VAL A 237 23.44 1.36 -17.48
C VAL A 237 24.77 0.81 -17.95
N HIS A 238 25.74 0.76 -17.03
CA HIS A 238 26.98 0.04 -17.22
C HIS A 238 27.19 -0.95 -16.06
N PHE A 239 26.97 -2.24 -16.33
CA PHE A 239 26.86 -3.28 -15.31
C PHE A 239 25.85 -2.90 -14.22
N LYS A 240 26.31 -2.60 -13.00
CA LYS A 240 25.50 -2.20 -11.84
C LYS A 240 25.45 -0.68 -11.62
N HIS A 241 26.11 0.08 -12.48
CA HIS A 241 26.22 1.54 -12.37
C HIS A 241 25.21 2.20 -13.28
N LEU A 242 24.56 3.23 -12.77
CA LEU A 242 23.53 4.00 -13.47
C LEU A 242 24.08 5.38 -13.80
N ALA A 243 23.76 5.88 -14.98
CA ALA A 243 23.92 7.29 -15.31
C ALA A 243 22.99 8.14 -14.41
N GLY A 244 23.23 9.45 -14.41
CA GLY A 244 22.55 10.43 -13.58
C GLY A 244 23.06 10.48 -12.13
N LYS A 245 24.26 9.97 -11.85
CA LYS A 245 24.84 9.89 -10.50
C LYS A 245 26.28 10.36 -10.45
N ASP A 246 26.73 10.74 -9.26
CA ASP A 246 28.15 10.82 -8.94
C ASP A 246 28.71 9.41 -8.76
N LEU A 247 29.71 9.06 -9.56
CA LEU A 247 30.36 7.75 -9.58
C LEU A 247 31.83 7.82 -9.12
N THR A 248 32.20 8.89 -8.42
CA THR A 248 33.58 9.11 -7.95
C THR A 248 34.10 7.96 -7.08
N GLU A 249 33.27 7.42 -6.19
CA GLU A 249 33.65 6.30 -5.33
C GLU A 249 33.53 4.95 -6.02
N GLU A 250 32.54 4.80 -6.90
CA GLU A 250 32.28 3.61 -7.69
C GLU A 250 33.43 3.30 -8.64
N LEU A 251 34.02 4.33 -9.26
CA LEU A 251 35.13 4.17 -10.19
C LEU A 251 36.38 3.58 -9.52
N LYS A 252 36.59 3.82 -8.22
CA LYS A 252 37.71 3.21 -7.46
C LYS A 252 37.63 1.68 -7.41
N ARG A 253 36.44 1.12 -7.62
CA ARG A 253 36.18 -0.33 -7.59
C ARG A 253 35.98 -0.92 -8.98
N ALA A 254 36.15 -0.11 -10.03
CA ALA A 254 35.99 -0.54 -11.41
C ALA A 254 37.25 -1.29 -11.89
N PRO A 255 37.12 -2.18 -12.90
CA PRO A 255 38.26 -2.87 -13.52
C PRO A 255 39.07 -1.96 -14.48
N HIS A 256 38.84 -0.65 -14.43
CA HIS A 256 39.51 0.39 -15.23
C HIS A 256 39.56 1.69 -14.42
N GLY A 257 40.44 2.62 -14.79
CA GLY A 257 40.56 3.90 -14.10
C GLY A 257 39.82 5.03 -14.82
N ALA A 258 40.18 6.25 -14.43
CA ALA A 258 39.61 7.49 -14.95
C ALA A 258 40.08 7.85 -16.37
N GLU A 259 41.06 7.12 -16.92
CA GLU A 259 41.51 7.29 -18.31
C GLU A 259 40.37 7.08 -19.33
N LYS A 260 39.32 6.34 -18.94
CA LYS A 260 38.11 6.17 -19.75
C LYS A 260 37.21 7.42 -19.79
N LEU A 261 37.45 8.39 -18.90
CA LEU A 261 36.70 9.65 -18.82
C LEU A 261 37.44 10.84 -19.43
N GLU A 262 38.78 10.77 -19.56
CA GLU A 262 39.63 11.88 -20.02
C GLU A 262 39.27 12.41 -21.41
N ASN A 263 38.89 11.52 -22.32
CA ASN A 263 38.52 11.89 -23.70
C ASN A 263 37.04 12.25 -23.86
N LEU A 264 36.27 12.26 -22.77
CA LEU A 264 34.86 12.55 -22.82
C LEU A 264 34.59 14.05 -22.71
N LYS A 265 33.49 14.47 -23.33
CA LYS A 265 33.04 15.84 -23.25
C LYS A 265 32.58 16.18 -21.83
N VAL A 266 33.20 17.19 -21.22
CA VAL A 266 32.74 17.78 -19.96
C VAL A 266 31.62 18.77 -20.25
N ILE A 267 30.46 18.62 -19.60
CA ILE A 267 29.23 19.40 -19.86
C ILE A 267 29.01 20.47 -18.79
N GLY A 268 29.63 20.33 -17.61
CA GLY A 268 29.52 21.25 -16.48
C GLY A 268 30.26 20.76 -15.23
N SER A 269 30.02 21.42 -14.10
CA SER A 269 30.53 21.03 -12.77
C SER A 269 29.45 20.37 -11.93
N TYR A 270 29.84 19.61 -10.90
CA TYR A 270 28.96 18.97 -9.94
C TYR A 270 29.24 19.49 -8.54
N ASP A 271 28.21 19.99 -7.85
CA ASP A 271 28.27 20.43 -6.46
C ASP A 271 27.17 19.74 -5.63
N PRO A 272 27.53 18.80 -4.73
CA PRO A 272 26.57 18.10 -3.90
C PRO A 272 25.96 18.98 -2.79
N LEU A 273 26.57 20.13 -2.48
CA LEU A 273 26.12 21.03 -1.41
C LEU A 273 24.95 21.92 -1.84
N ILE A 274 24.70 22.04 -3.16
CA ILE A 274 23.54 22.74 -3.69
C ILE A 274 22.30 21.87 -3.51
N ALA A 275 21.72 21.92 -2.31
CA ALA A 275 20.43 21.29 -2.04
C ALA A 275 19.32 22.00 -2.83
N THR A 276 18.69 21.28 -3.76
CA THR A 276 17.54 21.82 -4.49
C THR A 276 16.35 21.95 -3.57
N GLN A 277 15.74 23.15 -3.54
CA GLN A 277 14.51 23.35 -2.77
C GLN A 277 13.35 22.56 -3.38
N LYS A 278 12.68 21.77 -2.53
CA LYS A 278 11.46 21.04 -2.90
C LYS A 278 10.37 22.01 -3.32
N THR A 279 9.68 21.71 -4.41
CA THR A 279 8.50 22.49 -4.83
C THR A 279 7.37 22.36 -3.84
N PHE A 280 6.40 23.27 -3.95
CA PHE A 280 5.12 23.10 -3.27
C PHE A 280 4.47 21.74 -3.61
N ALA A 281 4.45 21.34 -4.90
CA ALA A 281 3.90 20.04 -5.31
C ALA A 281 4.62 18.86 -4.66
N GLN A 282 5.95 18.90 -4.54
CA GLN A 282 6.74 17.89 -3.84
C GLN A 282 6.45 17.90 -2.33
N LYS A 283 6.42 19.07 -1.69
CA LYS A 283 6.08 19.19 -0.26
C LYS A 283 4.67 18.63 0.02
N LEU A 284 3.70 19.00 -0.81
CA LEU A 284 2.31 18.51 -0.72
C LEU A 284 2.23 17.00 -0.98
N PHE A 285 2.96 16.48 -1.97
CA PHE A 285 3.05 15.06 -2.22
C PHE A 285 3.56 14.29 -1.00
N TYR A 286 4.66 14.75 -0.38
CA TYR A 286 5.22 14.12 0.82
C TYR A 286 4.25 14.19 2.00
N PHE A 287 3.61 15.34 2.21
CA PHE A 287 2.60 15.51 3.25
C PHE A 287 1.45 14.51 3.08
N LEU A 288 0.86 14.42 1.87
CA LEU A 288 -0.21 13.47 1.57
C LEU A 288 0.24 12.01 1.71
N ALA A 289 1.48 11.70 1.30
CA ALA A 289 2.08 10.37 1.46
C ALA A 289 2.10 9.93 2.93
N TYR A 290 2.60 10.78 3.83
CA TYR A 290 2.66 10.47 5.26
C TYR A 290 1.29 10.51 5.94
N LEU A 291 0.41 11.41 5.51
CA LEU A 291 -0.96 11.46 5.98
C LEU A 291 -1.72 10.17 5.63
N ASN A 292 -1.59 9.69 4.38
CA ASN A 292 -2.17 8.42 3.95
C ASN A 292 -1.61 7.24 4.75
N LEU A 293 -0.29 7.22 5.01
CA LEU A 293 0.34 6.20 5.83
C LEU A 293 -0.23 6.21 7.27
N ALA A 294 -0.39 7.39 7.88
CA ALA A 294 -1.00 7.52 9.20
C ALA A 294 -2.45 7.02 9.20
N VAL A 295 -3.26 7.36 8.19
CA VAL A 295 -4.64 6.88 8.05
C VAL A 295 -4.70 5.36 7.93
N VAL A 296 -3.74 4.72 7.24
CA VAL A 296 -3.65 3.24 7.21
C VAL A 296 -3.43 2.67 8.62
N PHE A 297 -2.49 3.22 9.40
CA PHE A 297 -2.26 2.76 10.76
C PHE A 297 -3.45 2.99 11.69
N VAL A 298 -4.11 4.15 11.58
CA VAL A 298 -5.35 4.43 12.34
C VAL A 298 -6.46 3.47 11.93
N THR A 299 -6.58 3.15 10.64
CA THR A 299 -7.57 2.16 10.17
C THR A 299 -7.29 0.76 10.74
N LEU A 300 -6.02 0.34 10.76
CA LEU A 300 -5.62 -0.93 11.38
C LEU A 300 -5.89 -0.93 12.89
N PHE A 301 -5.68 0.20 13.57
CA PHE A 301 -6.01 0.37 14.98
C PHE A 301 -7.53 0.26 15.23
N VAL A 302 -8.36 0.89 14.39
CA VAL A 302 -9.83 0.75 14.46
C VAL A 302 -10.27 -0.69 14.26
N ILE A 303 -9.65 -1.43 13.32
CA ILE A 303 -9.91 -2.86 13.13
C ILE A 303 -9.50 -3.68 14.35
N ALA A 304 -8.39 -3.33 15.00
CA ALA A 304 -7.93 -3.99 16.22
C ALA A 304 -8.88 -3.74 17.41
N MET A 305 -9.31 -2.49 17.61
CA MET A 305 -10.28 -2.14 18.65
C MET A 305 -11.59 -2.91 18.49
N TRP A 306 -12.11 -2.98 17.27
CA TRP A 306 -13.29 -3.78 16.95
C TRP A 306 -13.09 -5.23 17.41
N ARG A 307 -11.96 -5.86 17.08
CA ARG A 307 -11.70 -7.25 17.46
C ARG A 307 -11.56 -7.43 18.98
N TRP A 308 -11.20 -6.40 19.72
CA TRP A 308 -11.08 -6.42 21.18
C TRP A 308 -12.36 -6.04 21.92
N GLY A 309 -13.45 -5.75 21.20
CA GLY A 309 -14.74 -5.42 21.82
C GLY A 309 -14.73 -4.08 22.57
N ILE A 310 -13.77 -3.20 22.26
CA ILE A 310 -13.64 -1.84 22.82
C ILE A 310 -14.37 -0.84 21.93
#